data_AF-A0A401UKD0-F1
#
_entry.id   AF-A0A401UKD0-F1
#
_cell.length_a   1.000
_cell.length_b   1.000
_cell.length_c   1.000
_cell.angle_alpha   90.00
_cell.angle_beta   90.00
_cell.angle_gamma   90.00
#
_symmetry.space_group_name_H-M   'P 1'
#
loop_
_entity.id
_entity.type
_entity.pdbx_description
1 polymer ?
#
loop_
_entity_poly.entity_id
_entity_poly.type
_entity_poly.pdbx_seq_one_letter_code
_entity_poly.pdbx_strand_id
1 'polypeptide(L)'
;MNSREKYLGSKEEFYFFLKDEVIKLFKDKLKIEGTRVVIPDNEELDYQIKFDSDENYGDFTIKVKWGEKPEQLEDFEENTNDNEDNTFEF
;
A
#
# COMPACT_ATOMS: atom_id res chain seq x y z
N MET A 1 11.19 -11.00 9.84
CA MET A 1 12.13 -11.34 8.74
C MET A 1 11.60 -10.72 7.44
N ASN A 2 12.46 -10.51 6.44
CA ASN A 2 12.02 -10.10 5.09
C ASN A 2 12.03 -11.30 4.14
N SER A 3 11.08 -12.22 4.35
CA SER A 3 10.83 -13.37 3.47
C SER A 3 10.37 -12.86 2.10
N ARG A 4 11.18 -13.09 1.05
CA ARG A 4 10.87 -12.66 -0.32
C ARG A 4 11.15 -13.81 -1.29
N GLU A 5 10.18 -14.71 -1.38
CA GLU A 5 10.16 -15.77 -2.39
C GLU A 5 10.22 -15.16 -3.80
N LYS A 6 10.91 -15.85 -4.71
CA LYS A 6 11.10 -15.41 -6.10
C LYS A 6 10.68 -16.52 -7.03
N TYR A 7 9.69 -16.23 -7.86
CA TYR A 7 9.19 -17.13 -8.90
C TYR A 7 9.52 -16.55 -10.27
N LEU A 8 9.80 -17.41 -11.25
CA LEU A 8 10.06 -17.06 -12.64
C LEU A 8 9.41 -18.13 -13.52
N GLY A 9 8.63 -17.70 -14.50
CA GLY A 9 7.83 -18.58 -15.36
C GLY A 9 7.10 -17.79 -16.44
N SER A 10 6.24 -18.47 -17.18
CA SER A 10 5.41 -17.87 -18.23
C SER A 10 4.29 -16.99 -17.70
N LYS A 11 3.67 -16.21 -18.60
CA LYS A 11 2.47 -15.40 -18.31
C LYS A 11 1.28 -16.24 -17.82
N GLU A 12 1.18 -17.48 -18.28
CA GLU A 12 0.11 -18.41 -17.88
C GLU A 12 0.34 -18.94 -16.47
N GLU A 13 1.55 -19.39 -16.15
CA GLU A 13 1.95 -19.79 -14.80
C GLU A 13 1.80 -18.65 -13.80
N PHE A 14 2.19 -17.43 -14.17
CA PHE A 14 1.97 -16.23 -13.36
C PHE A 14 0.49 -15.93 -13.12
N TYR A 15 -0.37 -16.07 -14.14
CA TYR A 15 -1.82 -15.90 -13.98
C TYR A 15 -2.41 -16.93 -13.01
N PHE A 16 -2.03 -18.21 -13.13
CA PHE A 16 -2.50 -19.25 -12.21
C PHE A 16 -1.99 -19.03 -10.78
N PHE A 17 -0.71 -18.70 -10.61
CA PHE A 17 -0.10 -18.35 -9.32
C PHE A 17 -0.83 -17.17 -8.65
N LEU A 18 -0.95 -16.05 -9.36
CA LEU A 18 -1.60 -14.84 -8.81
C LEU A 18 -3.07 -15.11 -8.47
N LYS A 19 -3.78 -15.89 -9.28
CA LYS A 19 -5.17 -16.28 -9.01
C LYS A 19 -5.28 -17.16 -7.76
N ASP A 20 -4.42 -18.15 -7.58
CA ASP A 20 -4.48 -19.07 -6.45
C ASP A 20 -4.02 -18.41 -5.14
N GLU A 21 -2.88 -17.71 -5.14
CA GLU A 21 -2.35 -17.03 -3.94
C GLU A 21 -3.24 -15.87 -3.45
N VAL A 22 -3.80 -15.06 -4.35
CA VAL A 22 -4.73 -13.99 -3.95
C VAL A 22 -6.05 -14.57 -3.42
N ILE A 23 -6.54 -15.68 -4.00
CA ILE A 23 -7.72 -16.40 -3.48
C ILE A 23 -7.42 -17.09 -2.14
N LYS A 24 -6.18 -17.52 -1.88
CA LYS A 24 -5.75 -18.02 -0.56
C LYS A 24 -5.69 -16.90 0.47
N LEU A 25 -5.17 -15.72 0.10
CA LEU A 25 -5.07 -14.55 0.98
C LEU A 25 -6.45 -14.11 1.46
N PHE A 26 -7.38 -13.78 0.56
CA PHE A 26 -8.76 -13.38 0.88
C PHE A 26 -9.67 -14.51 1.40
N LYS A 27 -9.10 -15.62 1.86
CA LYS A 27 -9.79 -16.73 2.55
C LYS A 27 -9.05 -17.17 3.82
N ASP A 28 -8.02 -16.42 4.24
CA ASP A 28 -7.08 -16.77 5.31
C ASP A 28 -6.49 -18.18 5.18
N LYS A 29 -6.21 -18.62 3.95
CA LYS A 29 -5.59 -19.93 3.64
C LYS A 29 -4.13 -19.80 3.23
N LEU A 30 -3.66 -18.57 2.98
CA LEU A 30 -2.26 -18.31 2.66
C LEU A 30 -1.37 -18.63 3.88
N LYS A 31 -0.25 -19.30 3.63
CA LYS A 31 0.79 -19.56 4.63
C LYS A 31 2.16 -19.24 4.03
N ILE A 32 2.91 -18.37 4.68
CA ILE A 32 4.29 -17.99 4.31
C ILE A 32 5.21 -18.49 5.42
N GLU A 33 6.24 -19.27 5.07
CA GLU A 33 7.18 -19.88 6.03
C GLU A 33 6.46 -20.65 7.19
N GLY A 34 5.30 -21.24 6.88
CA GLY A 34 4.42 -21.94 7.85
C GLY A 34 3.48 -21.03 8.65
N THR A 35 3.73 -19.73 8.70
CA THR A 35 2.89 -18.72 9.37
C THR A 35 1.66 -18.41 8.53
N ARG A 36 0.46 -18.44 9.14
CA ARG A 36 -0.81 -18.08 8.47
C ARG A 36 -0.86 -16.57 8.26
N VAL A 37 -1.12 -16.14 7.04
CA VAL A 37 -1.45 -14.73 6.74
C VAL A 37 -2.95 -14.53 6.96
N VAL A 38 -3.31 -13.47 7.67
CA VAL A 38 -4.69 -13.07 7.99
C VAL A 38 -4.79 -11.56 7.77
N ILE A 39 -5.86 -11.11 7.12
CA ILE A 39 -6.20 -9.69 6.99
C ILE A 39 -7.34 -9.39 7.98
N PRO A 40 -7.28 -8.33 8.79
CA PRO A 40 -8.34 -7.96 9.72
C PRO A 40 -9.59 -7.43 8.99
N ASP A 41 -10.77 -7.92 9.37
CA ASP A 41 -12.06 -7.48 8.80
C ASP A 41 -12.48 -6.04 9.20
N ASN A 42 -11.86 -5.47 10.25
CA ASN A 42 -12.31 -4.24 10.93
C ASN A 42 -11.24 -3.12 10.96
N GLU A 43 -10.19 -3.21 10.15
CA GLU A 43 -9.14 -2.18 10.05
C GLU A 43 -9.06 -1.65 8.60
N GLU A 44 -8.56 -0.43 8.43
CA GLU A 44 -8.30 0.12 7.10
C GLU A 44 -7.04 -0.50 6.48
N LEU A 45 -7.04 -0.63 5.15
CA LEU A 45 -5.93 -1.21 4.38
C LEU A 45 -5.16 -0.11 3.66
N ASP A 46 -3.88 0.05 3.99
CA ASP A 46 -2.95 0.90 3.23
C ASP A 46 -2.49 0.12 1.99
N TYR A 47 -3.07 0.46 0.84
CA TYR A 47 -2.72 -0.15 -0.45
C TYR A 47 -2.14 0.86 -1.45
N GLN A 48 -1.11 0.42 -2.16
CA GLN A 48 -0.42 1.20 -3.18
C GLN A 48 -0.24 0.35 -4.43
N ILE A 49 -0.56 0.93 -5.59
CA ILE A 49 -0.21 0.37 -6.90
C ILE A 49 0.86 1.27 -7.52
N LYS A 50 1.97 0.68 -7.96
CA LYS A 50 3.00 1.36 -8.76
C LYS A 50 3.13 0.67 -10.12
N PHE A 51 3.16 1.47 -11.17
CA PHE A 51 3.62 1.10 -12.50
C PHE A 51 4.98 1.78 -12.75
N ASP A 52 5.91 1.08 -13.39
CA ASP A 52 7.21 1.61 -13.83
C ASP A 52 7.58 0.93 -15.15
N SER A 53 8.01 1.66 -16.18
CA SER A 53 8.20 1.10 -17.52
C SER A 53 9.05 1.99 -18.43
N ASP A 54 9.98 1.37 -19.16
CA ASP A 54 10.75 1.98 -20.25
C ASP A 54 10.34 1.42 -21.63
N GLU A 55 11.19 1.60 -22.64
CA GLU A 55 11.06 0.99 -23.96
C GLU A 55 11.30 -0.55 -23.95
N ASN A 56 11.81 -1.10 -22.84
CA ASN A 56 12.36 -2.46 -22.74
C ASN A 56 11.77 -3.31 -21.60
N TYR A 57 11.23 -2.70 -20.53
CA TYR A 57 10.59 -3.44 -19.43
C TYR A 57 9.32 -2.77 -18.91
N GLY A 58 8.53 -3.54 -18.16
CA GLY A 58 7.45 -3.05 -17.31
C GLY A 58 7.46 -3.77 -15.96
N ASP A 59 7.50 -3.02 -14.87
CA ASP A 59 7.28 -3.46 -13.49
C ASP A 59 5.88 -3.02 -13.03
N PHE A 60 5.23 -3.91 -12.29
CA PHE A 60 3.90 -3.72 -11.72
C PHE A 60 3.92 -4.23 -10.29
N THR A 61 3.88 -3.31 -9.35
CA THR A 61 3.89 -3.62 -7.91
C THR A 61 2.54 -3.25 -7.30
N ILE A 62 1.84 -4.26 -6.76
CA ILE A 62 0.79 -4.07 -5.76
C ILE A 62 1.44 -4.24 -4.38
N LYS A 63 1.16 -3.32 -3.46
CA LYS A 63 1.47 -3.44 -2.04
C LYS A 63 0.18 -3.22 -1.24
N VAL A 64 -0.01 -4.01 -0.19
CA VAL A 64 -1.08 -3.87 0.80
C VAL A 64 -0.45 -4.01 2.19
N LYS A 65 -0.91 -3.23 3.16
CA LYS A 65 -0.53 -3.28 4.58
C LYS A 65 -1.79 -3.20 5.44
N TRP A 66 -1.70 -3.72 6.65
CA TRP A 66 -2.74 -3.73 7.68
C TRP A 66 -2.07 -3.92 9.06
N GLY A 67 -2.78 -3.62 10.14
CA GLY A 67 -2.16 -3.43 11.45
C GLY A 67 -1.39 -2.10 11.57
N GLU A 68 -1.04 -1.73 12.80
CA GLU A 68 -0.43 -0.42 13.08
C GLU A 68 0.94 -0.21 12.44
N LYS A 69 1.08 0.94 11.78
CA LYS A 69 2.24 1.80 11.95
C LYS A 69 1.70 3.21 12.28
N PRO A 70 2.23 3.92 13.30
CA PRO A 70 1.53 5.03 13.92
C PRO A 70 1.34 6.24 13.00
N GLU A 71 0.41 7.12 13.40
CA GLU A 71 0.13 8.41 12.81
C GLU A 71 1.41 9.19 12.49
N GLN A 72 1.65 9.47 11.20
CA GLN A 72 2.45 10.63 10.81
C GLN A 72 1.51 11.83 10.68
N LEU A 73 1.12 12.38 11.82
CA LEU A 73 0.64 13.75 11.93
C LEU A 73 1.84 14.68 11.67
N GLU A 74 2.08 15.01 10.40
CA GLU A 74 3.02 16.05 9.99
C GLU A 74 2.23 17.19 9.30
N ASP A 75 1.82 18.11 10.16
CA ASP A 75 1.49 19.53 9.95
C ASP A 75 0.47 19.92 8.86
N PHE A 76 -0.75 20.11 9.33
CA PHE A 76 -1.75 20.98 8.72
C PHE A 76 -1.32 22.45 8.92
N GLU A 77 -0.55 23.03 8.00
CA GLU A 77 -0.23 24.48 8.04
C GLU A 77 -1.49 25.31 7.78
N GLU A 78 -2.24 25.57 8.84
CA GLU A 78 -3.42 26.42 8.90
C GLU A 78 -3.02 27.90 8.71
N ASN A 79 -2.80 28.30 7.46
CA ASN A 79 -2.60 29.70 7.09
C ASN A 79 -3.95 30.47 7.05
N THR A 80 -4.61 30.56 8.21
CA THR A 80 -5.76 31.44 8.42
C THR A 80 -5.31 32.90 8.47
N ASN A 81 -5.25 33.49 7.27
CA ASN A 81 -5.70 34.84 6.93
C ASN A 81 -6.04 35.80 8.09
N ASP A 82 -5.40 36.97 8.10
CA ASP A 82 -6.07 38.21 8.49
C ASP A 82 -5.60 39.40 7.64
N ASN A 83 -6.55 39.95 6.88
CA ASN A 83 -6.47 41.24 6.19
C ASN A 83 -7.62 42.09 6.74
N GLU A 84 -7.39 42.87 7.80
CA GLU A 84 -8.27 43.98 8.17
C GLU A 84 -7.48 45.29 8.33
N ASP A 85 -8.13 46.37 7.95
CA ASP A 85 -7.56 47.71 7.73
C ASP A 85 -8.08 48.68 8.80
N ASN A 86 -7.21 49.44 9.46
CA ASN A 86 -7.62 50.63 10.23
C ASN A 86 -6.49 51.66 10.48
N THR A 87 -6.35 52.60 9.56
CA THR A 87 -6.76 54.00 9.78
C THR A 87 -6.32 54.75 11.07
N PHE A 88 -5.31 55.63 10.92
CA PHE A 88 -5.00 56.88 11.68
C PHE A 88 -4.75 56.87 13.22
N GLU A 89 -3.61 57.46 13.63
CA GLU A 89 -3.54 58.82 14.21
C GLU A 89 -2.09 59.35 14.29
N PHE A 90 -1.85 60.60 13.88
CA PHE A 90 -0.74 61.50 14.29
C PHE A 90 -0.95 62.92 13.70
#